data_AF-A0A9Q3CYA9-F1
#
_entry.id   AF-A0A9Q3CYA9-F1
#
_cell.length_a   1.000
_cell.length_b   1.000
_cell.length_c   1.000
_cell.angle_alpha   90.00
_cell.angle_beta   90.00
_cell.angle_gamma   90.00
#
_symmetry.space_group_name_H-M   'P 1'
#
loop_
_entity.id
_entity.type
_entity.pdbx_description
1 polymer ?
#
loop_
_entity_poly.entity_id
_entity_poly.type
_entity_poly.pdbx_seq_one_letter_code
_entity_poly.pdbx_strand_id
1 'polypeptide(L)'
;MTPSEIWRLVDVNQIKRIHFGPMAIFSSTGLLISLVEFRPFTTMSEVEVNQWDELSQFLFHQRRFTNLIETNRVLLEGFMFAIGWRKCSMNNEQCGLYGSLGKIKNAKDEWRNRGANLSLVGRILGQSLLYVGDNLFQKIQNCYKSLGILSFDQVNCEVGIPANQGAFDFASALTFITNGFKNSPHLDKDALLYALGWWF
;
A
#
# COMPACT_ATOMS: atom_id res chain seq x y z
N MET A 1 -9.85 24.66 -15.10
CA MET A 1 -10.29 23.30 -15.40
C MET A 1 -10.22 22.48 -14.13
N THR A 2 -11.35 22.17 -13.53
CA THR A 2 -11.44 21.35 -12.31
C THR A 2 -11.28 19.87 -12.69
N PRO A 3 -10.81 19.00 -11.79
CA PRO A 3 -10.73 17.57 -12.09
C PRO A 3 -12.10 16.96 -12.44
N SER A 4 -13.19 17.52 -11.93
CA SER A 4 -14.57 17.17 -12.30
C SER A 4 -14.91 17.50 -13.77
N GLU A 5 -14.29 18.53 -14.34
CA GLU A 5 -14.43 18.88 -15.76
C GLU A 5 -13.64 17.93 -16.66
N ILE A 6 -12.50 17.39 -16.20
CA ILE A 6 -11.69 16.40 -16.94
C ILE A 6 -12.48 15.09 -17.15
N TRP A 7 -13.15 14.58 -16.11
CA TRP A 7 -13.94 13.35 -16.21
C TRP A 7 -15.14 13.45 -17.17
N ARG A 8 -15.68 14.66 -17.39
CA ARG A 8 -16.77 14.90 -18.33
C ARG A 8 -16.29 15.02 -19.79
N LEU A 9 -14.99 15.22 -20.01
CA LEU A 9 -14.37 15.26 -21.32
C LEU A 9 -13.92 13.88 -21.81
N VAL A 10 -13.89 12.88 -20.92
CA VAL A 10 -13.51 11.52 -21.26
C VAL A 10 -14.76 10.71 -21.59
N ASP A 11 -15.02 10.53 -22.89
CA ASP A 11 -15.96 9.51 -23.34
C ASP A 11 -15.38 8.13 -23.02
N VAL A 12 -15.98 7.47 -22.02
CA VAL A 12 -15.55 6.15 -21.55
C VAL A 12 -15.54 5.09 -22.66
N ASN A 13 -16.30 5.29 -23.73
CA ASN A 13 -16.33 4.40 -24.89
C ASN A 13 -15.16 4.65 -25.87
N GLN A 14 -14.46 5.78 -25.73
CA GLN A 14 -13.25 6.12 -26.48
C GLN A 14 -11.96 5.83 -25.69
N ILE A 15 -12.07 5.44 -24.42
CA ILE A 15 -10.94 4.89 -23.68
C ILE A 15 -10.59 3.56 -24.33
N LYS A 16 -9.58 3.57 -25.21
CA LYS A 16 -8.96 2.33 -25.69
C LYS A 16 -8.51 1.55 -24.45
N ARG A 17 -8.96 0.30 -24.32
CA ARG A 17 -8.37 -0.63 -23.36
C ARG A 17 -6.91 -0.82 -23.75
N ILE A 18 -6.00 -0.16 -23.05
CA ILE A 18 -4.57 -0.27 -23.27
C ILE A 18 -4.11 -1.52 -22.52
N HIS A 19 -3.88 -2.61 -23.26
CA HIS A 19 -3.19 -3.80 -22.76
C HIS A 19 -1.77 -3.80 -23.35
N PHE A 20 -0.85 -3.06 -22.76
CA PHE A 20 0.53 -3.02 -23.22
C PHE A 20 1.50 -2.76 -22.07
N GLY A 21 2.01 -3.84 -21.44
CA GLY A 21 3.17 -3.84 -20.55
C GLY A 21 3.30 -2.63 -19.61
N PRO A 22 4.53 -2.28 -19.19
CA PRO A 22 4.72 -1.19 -18.26
C PRO A 22 4.48 0.15 -18.96
N MET A 23 3.57 0.96 -18.44
CA MET A 23 3.26 2.30 -18.91
C MET A 23 3.99 3.34 -18.06
N ALA A 24 4.81 4.17 -18.69
CA ALA A 24 5.42 5.34 -18.05
C ALA A 24 4.58 6.60 -18.33
N ILE A 25 4.15 7.28 -17.26
CA ILE A 25 3.38 8.53 -17.32
C ILE A 25 4.33 9.68 -17.08
N PHE A 26 4.40 10.64 -18.00
CA PHE A 26 5.26 11.82 -17.90
C PHE A 26 4.42 13.10 -17.79
N SER A 27 4.97 14.09 -17.09
CA SER A 27 4.47 15.48 -17.12
C SER A 27 4.70 16.12 -18.49
N SER A 28 4.04 17.25 -18.73
CA SER A 28 4.27 18.06 -19.94
C SER A 28 5.71 18.58 -20.06
N THR A 29 6.49 18.59 -18.97
CA THR A 29 7.91 18.97 -18.96
C THR A 29 8.86 17.77 -19.08
N GLY A 30 8.34 16.56 -19.31
CA GLY A 30 9.14 15.34 -19.48
C GLY A 30 9.60 14.67 -18.19
N LEU A 31 9.13 15.13 -17.02
CA LEU A 31 9.40 14.43 -15.75
C LEU A 31 8.54 13.18 -15.62
N LEU A 32 9.13 12.04 -15.26
CA LEU A 32 8.40 10.80 -14.96
C LEU A 32 7.54 11.00 -13.70
N ILE A 33 6.24 10.78 -13.83
CA ILE A 33 5.24 10.87 -12.76
C ILE A 33 4.95 9.48 -12.17
N SER A 34 4.77 8.47 -13.02
CA SER A 34 4.36 7.14 -12.57
C SER A 34 4.76 6.05 -13.55
N LEU A 35 4.91 4.83 -13.04
CA LEU A 35 5.09 3.60 -13.81
C LEU A 35 3.96 2.64 -13.40
N VAL A 36 3.16 2.20 -14.37
CA VAL A 36 1.94 1.42 -14.12
C VAL A 36 1.92 0.18 -15.01
N GLU A 37 1.71 -0.99 -14.40
CA GLU A 37 1.49 -2.26 -15.11
C GLU A 37 0.05 -2.71 -14.86
N PHE A 38 -0.69 -3.02 -15.93
CA PHE A 38 -2.03 -3.61 -15.81
C PHE A 38 -1.98 -5.11 -16.11
N ARG A 39 -2.26 -5.95 -15.11
CA ARG A 39 -2.35 -7.40 -15.27
C ARG A 39 -3.80 -7.87 -15.11
N PRO A 40 -4.49 -8.27 -16.18
CA PRO A 40 -5.84 -8.82 -16.07
C PRO A 40 -5.84 -10.15 -15.28
N PHE A 41 -6.80 -10.35 -14.38
CA PHE A 41 -6.96 -11.63 -13.66
C PHE A 41 -7.06 -12.84 -14.59
N THR A 42 -7.63 -12.68 -15.78
CA THR A 42 -7.72 -13.74 -16.80
C THR A 42 -6.37 -14.20 -17.34
N THR A 43 -5.30 -13.44 -17.09
CA THR A 43 -3.92 -13.78 -17.48
C THR A 43 -3.10 -14.34 -16.33
N MET A 44 -3.67 -14.36 -15.11
CA MET A 44 -3.03 -14.89 -13.93
C MET A 44 -3.30 -16.38 -13.79
N SER A 45 -2.33 -17.10 -13.22
CA SER A 45 -2.55 -18.47 -12.77
C SER A 45 -3.55 -18.53 -11.61
N GLU A 46 -4.18 -19.69 -11.41
CA GLU A 46 -5.08 -19.91 -10.27
C GLU A 46 -4.38 -19.60 -8.92
N VAL A 47 -3.10 -19.93 -8.81
CA VAL A 47 -2.28 -19.63 -7.62
C VAL A 47 -2.15 -18.12 -7.40
N GLU A 48 -1.89 -17.34 -8.45
CA GLU A 48 -1.81 -15.87 -8.35
C GLU A 48 -3.16 -15.27 -7.95
N VAL A 49 -4.26 -15.74 -8.55
CA VAL A 49 -5.61 -15.27 -8.21
C VAL A 49 -5.94 -15.56 -6.74
N ASN A 50 -5.65 -16.77 -6.26
CA ASN A 50 -5.86 -17.15 -4.86
C ASN A 50 -5.03 -16.29 -3.90
N GLN A 51 -3.81 -15.91 -4.29
CA GLN A 51 -2.99 -14.99 -3.49
C GLN A 51 -3.62 -13.60 -3.37
N TRP A 52 -4.20 -13.06 -4.44
CA TRP A 52 -4.92 -11.77 -4.38
C TRP A 52 -6.18 -11.85 -3.51
N ASP A 53 -6.86 -12.99 -3.52
CA ASP A 53 -7.99 -13.24 -2.63
C ASP A 53 -7.55 -13.31 -1.15
N GLU A 54 -6.49 -14.06 -0.85
CA GLU A 54 -5.88 -14.13 0.49
C GLU A 54 -5.45 -12.74 0.99
N LEU A 55 -4.82 -11.93 0.13
CA LEU A 55 -4.47 -10.55 0.43
C LEU A 55 -5.71 -9.72 0.79
N SER A 56 -6.76 -9.82 -0.02
CA SER A 56 -8.02 -9.08 0.18
C SER A 56 -8.69 -9.45 1.49
N GLN A 57 -8.80 -10.75 1.77
CA GLN A 57 -9.36 -11.27 3.02
C GLN A 57 -8.53 -10.82 4.23
N PHE A 58 -7.20 -10.86 4.12
CA PHE A 58 -6.31 -10.39 5.16
C PHE A 58 -6.52 -8.90 5.45
N LEU A 59 -6.50 -8.04 4.44
CA LEU A 59 -6.70 -6.59 4.61
C LEU A 59 -8.07 -6.31 5.23
N PHE A 60 -9.11 -7.02 4.79
CA PHE A 60 -10.43 -6.90 5.39
C PHE A 60 -10.42 -7.31 6.87
N HIS A 61 -9.75 -8.41 7.22
CA HIS A 61 -9.61 -8.86 8.60
C HIS A 61 -8.84 -7.85 9.47
N GLN A 62 -7.83 -7.16 8.93
CA GLN A 62 -7.05 -6.17 9.68
C GLN A 62 -7.89 -4.99 10.22
N ARG A 63 -9.06 -4.72 9.64
CA ARG A 63 -10.03 -3.72 10.13
C ARG A 63 -10.50 -3.99 11.56
N ARG A 64 -10.38 -5.24 12.04
CA ARG A 64 -10.65 -5.63 13.42
C ARG A 64 -9.69 -4.97 14.41
N PHE A 65 -8.49 -4.60 13.99
CA PHE A 65 -7.46 -4.04 14.85
C PHE A 65 -7.23 -2.55 14.64
N THR A 66 -7.64 -2.00 13.50
CA THR A 66 -7.33 -0.62 13.10
C THR A 66 -8.57 0.26 13.17
N ASN A 67 -8.38 1.56 13.44
CA ASN A 67 -9.45 2.54 13.32
C ASN A 67 -9.49 3.10 11.89
N LEU A 68 -10.62 3.70 11.54
CA LEU A 68 -10.73 4.47 10.31
C LEU A 68 -9.76 5.65 10.33
N ILE A 69 -9.18 5.95 9.18
CA ILE A 69 -8.44 7.20 8.99
C ILE A 69 -9.46 8.31 8.71
N GLU A 70 -9.92 8.96 9.76
CA GLU A 70 -10.95 10.02 9.71
C GLU A 70 -10.38 11.42 9.39
N THR A 71 -9.06 11.59 9.48
CA THR A 71 -8.40 12.89 9.31
C THR A 71 -8.37 13.41 7.88
N ASN A 72 -8.87 12.64 6.91
CA ASN A 72 -8.90 13.05 5.51
C ASN A 72 -10.12 13.96 5.25
N ARG A 73 -9.98 15.27 5.45
CA ARG A 73 -11.05 16.28 5.17
C ARG A 73 -11.56 16.27 3.73
N VAL A 74 -10.86 15.56 2.86
CA VAL A 74 -11.10 15.37 1.43
C VAL A 74 -11.88 14.09 1.13
N LEU A 75 -12.20 13.27 2.14
CA LEU A 75 -12.97 12.04 1.99
C LEU A 75 -14.41 12.34 1.58
N LEU A 76 -14.82 11.80 0.43
CA LEU A 76 -16.17 11.93 -0.11
C LEU A 76 -17.00 10.67 0.12
N GLU A 77 -16.39 9.48 0.02
CA GLU A 77 -17.08 8.20 0.14
C GLU A 77 -16.10 7.09 0.59
N GLY A 78 -16.64 6.01 1.16
CA GLY A 78 -15.90 4.81 1.52
C GLY A 78 -15.02 4.96 2.77
N PHE A 79 -14.10 4.02 2.93
CA PHE A 79 -13.27 3.90 4.14
C PHE A 79 -11.81 3.69 3.79
N MET A 80 -10.92 4.27 4.59
CA MET A 80 -9.49 4.05 4.51
C MET A 80 -8.96 3.54 5.85
N PHE A 81 -8.09 2.55 5.77
CA PHE A 81 -7.40 1.93 6.89
C PHE A 81 -5.90 1.90 6.60
N ALA A 82 -5.11 1.70 7.65
CA ALA A 82 -3.67 1.53 7.53
C ALA A 82 -3.17 0.43 8.48
N ILE A 83 -2.12 -0.25 8.07
CA ILE A 83 -1.35 -1.22 8.86
C ILE A 83 0.15 -0.95 8.74
N GLY A 84 0.94 -1.54 9.64
CA GLY A 84 2.40 -1.38 9.67
C GLY A 84 2.86 -0.19 10.49
N TRP A 85 4.10 0.22 10.28
CA TRP A 85 4.81 1.25 11.02
C TRP A 85 4.55 2.66 10.49
N ARG A 86 4.32 3.59 11.40
CA ARG A 86 4.25 5.03 11.12
C ARG A 86 5.19 5.80 12.02
N LYS A 87 5.57 7.00 11.58
CA LYS A 87 6.13 8.01 12.47
C LYS A 87 5.15 8.25 13.62
N CYS A 88 5.66 8.20 14.85
CA CYS A 88 4.80 8.45 16.00
C CYS A 88 4.42 9.94 16.07
N SER A 89 3.20 10.19 16.54
CA SER A 89 2.69 11.55 16.81
C SER A 89 2.76 11.92 18.30
N MET A 90 3.25 11.00 19.14
CA MET A 90 3.43 11.22 20.57
C MET A 90 4.85 11.72 20.87
N ASN A 91 4.96 12.63 21.83
CA ASN A 91 6.25 13.14 22.28
C ASN A 91 7.10 11.99 22.85
N ASN A 92 8.40 11.98 22.51
CA ASN A 92 9.38 10.97 22.92
C ASN A 92 9.20 9.56 22.33
N GLU A 93 8.34 9.38 21.33
CA GLU A 93 8.26 8.14 20.55
C GLU A 93 8.72 8.37 19.11
N GLN A 94 9.56 7.48 18.59
CA GLN A 94 10.11 7.61 17.24
C GLN A 94 9.19 7.00 16.18
N CYS A 95 8.61 5.83 16.47
CA CYS A 95 7.73 5.10 15.58
C CYS A 95 6.65 4.37 16.37
N GLY A 96 5.56 4.02 15.70
CA GLY A 96 4.47 3.22 16.27
C GLY A 96 3.78 2.40 15.20
N LEU A 97 3.04 1.37 15.61
CA LEU A 97 2.23 0.57 14.71
C LEU A 97 0.83 1.16 14.55
N TYR A 98 0.29 1.12 13.34
CA TYR A 98 -1.15 1.33 13.14
C TYR A 98 -1.94 0.24 13.87
N GLY A 99 -2.62 0.64 14.94
CA GLY A 99 -3.42 -0.25 15.76
C GLY A 99 -4.21 0.51 16.81
N SER A 100 -5.44 0.06 17.06
CA SER A 100 -6.31 0.60 18.09
C SER A 100 -6.16 -0.25 19.35
N LEU A 101 -5.57 0.32 20.41
CA LEU A 101 -5.35 -0.40 21.67
C LEU A 101 -6.64 -1.01 22.22
N GLY A 102 -7.76 -0.29 22.13
CA GLY A 102 -9.06 -0.79 22.57
C GLY A 102 -9.52 -2.01 21.77
N LYS A 103 -9.38 -1.98 20.44
CA LYS A 103 -9.74 -3.12 19.58
C LYS A 103 -8.80 -4.30 19.77
N ILE A 104 -7.49 -4.06 19.84
CA ILE A 104 -6.47 -5.08 20.07
C ILE A 104 -6.68 -5.78 21.40
N LYS A 105 -7.07 -5.04 22.46
CA LYS A 105 -7.36 -5.63 23.78
C LYS A 105 -8.43 -6.71 23.72
N ASN A 106 -9.38 -6.61 22.79
CA ASN A 106 -10.47 -7.56 22.61
C ASN A 106 -10.11 -8.76 21.71
N ALA A 107 -8.96 -8.73 21.05
CA ALA A 107 -8.51 -9.76 20.10
C ALA A 107 -6.99 -9.96 20.17
N LYS A 108 -6.45 -10.09 21.40
CA LYS A 108 -5.00 -10.10 21.66
C LYS A 108 -4.26 -11.25 20.98
N ASP A 109 -4.84 -12.45 21.00
CA ASP A 109 -4.19 -13.64 20.45
C ASP A 109 -4.17 -13.58 18.92
N GLU A 110 -5.27 -13.16 18.29
CA GLU A 110 -5.31 -12.89 16.85
C GLU A 110 -4.27 -11.83 16.45
N TRP A 111 -4.17 -10.73 17.22
CA TRP A 111 -3.15 -9.71 16.99
C TRP A 111 -1.74 -10.31 17.07
N ARG A 112 -1.41 -11.04 18.13
CA ARG A 112 -0.07 -11.65 18.31
C ARG A 112 0.29 -12.62 17.19
N ASN A 113 -0.67 -13.38 16.68
CA ASN A 113 -0.43 -14.45 15.71
C ASN A 113 -0.49 -14.01 14.24
N ARG A 114 -0.68 -12.72 13.95
CA ARG A 114 -0.83 -12.22 12.57
C ARG A 114 0.47 -12.15 11.76
N GLY A 115 1.63 -12.41 12.36
CA GLY A 115 2.95 -12.25 11.74
C GLY A 115 3.11 -13.04 10.44
N ALA A 116 2.72 -14.32 10.43
CA ALA A 116 2.81 -15.16 9.23
C ALA A 116 1.99 -14.59 8.06
N ASN A 117 0.80 -14.07 8.34
CA ASN A 117 -0.06 -13.46 7.33
C ASN A 117 0.52 -12.12 6.82
N LEU A 118 1.16 -11.33 7.70
CA LEU A 118 1.84 -10.11 7.27
C LEU A 118 2.99 -10.41 6.31
N SER A 119 3.81 -11.43 6.58
CA SER A 119 4.90 -11.81 5.68
C SER A 119 4.41 -12.40 4.36
N LEU A 120 3.28 -13.11 4.37
CA LEU A 120 2.60 -13.56 3.16
C LEU A 120 2.19 -12.37 2.27
N VAL A 121 1.60 -11.34 2.88
CA VAL A 121 1.21 -10.10 2.18
C VAL A 121 2.43 -9.37 1.63
N GLY A 122 3.52 -9.28 2.40
CA GLY A 122 4.80 -8.74 1.95
C GLY A 122 5.31 -9.45 0.71
N ARG A 123 5.27 -10.79 0.72
CA ARG A 123 5.65 -11.61 -0.43
C ARG A 123 4.78 -11.34 -1.65
N ILE A 124 3.45 -11.35 -1.52
CA ILE A 124 2.52 -11.14 -2.65
C ILE A 124 2.79 -9.78 -3.31
N LEU A 125 2.84 -8.72 -2.50
CA LEU A 125 3.07 -7.36 -3.00
C LEU A 125 4.49 -7.20 -3.57
N GLY A 126 5.51 -7.74 -2.90
CA GLY A 126 6.89 -7.67 -3.37
C GLY A 126 7.10 -8.40 -4.70
N GLN A 127 6.51 -9.59 -4.86
CA GLN A 127 6.51 -10.33 -6.12
C GLN A 127 5.80 -9.54 -7.23
N SER A 128 4.72 -8.84 -6.93
CA SER A 128 4.01 -8.04 -7.93
C SER A 128 4.88 -6.90 -8.51
N LEU A 129 5.82 -6.35 -7.73
CA LEU A 129 6.75 -5.30 -8.19
C LEU A 129 7.77 -5.81 -9.19
N LEU A 130 8.03 -7.13 -9.24
CA LEU A 130 8.93 -7.73 -10.23
C LEU A 130 8.37 -7.63 -11.65
N TYR A 131 7.05 -7.48 -11.81
CA TYR A 131 6.42 -7.30 -13.13
C TYR A 131 6.46 -5.85 -13.63
N VAL A 132 6.70 -4.88 -12.74
CA VAL A 132 6.65 -3.46 -13.08
C VAL A 132 7.96 -2.98 -13.73
N GLY A 133 9.10 -3.54 -13.31
CA GLY A 133 10.36 -3.22 -13.94
C GLY A 133 11.57 -3.93 -13.34
N ASP A 134 12.59 -4.10 -14.19
CA ASP A 134 13.82 -4.78 -13.82
C ASP A 134 14.51 -4.10 -12.63
N ASN A 135 14.81 -4.90 -11.60
CA ASN A 135 15.46 -4.47 -10.37
C ASN A 135 14.71 -3.38 -9.56
N LEU A 136 13.45 -3.03 -9.90
CA LEU A 136 12.69 -2.01 -9.17
C LEU A 136 12.52 -2.41 -7.70
N PHE A 137 12.01 -3.63 -7.48
CA PHE A 137 11.88 -4.22 -6.16
C PHE A 137 13.20 -4.16 -5.36
N GLN A 138 14.31 -4.62 -5.97
CA GLN A 138 15.61 -4.65 -5.30
C GLN A 138 16.11 -3.24 -4.94
N LYS A 139 15.89 -2.25 -5.81
CA LYS A 139 16.24 -0.85 -5.54
C LYS A 139 15.45 -0.28 -4.36
N ILE A 140 14.14 -0.53 -4.32
CA ILE A 140 13.27 -0.09 -3.21
C ILE A 140 13.69 -0.77 -1.92
N GLN A 141 13.86 -2.09 -1.93
CA GLN A 141 14.30 -2.85 -0.77
C GLN A 141 15.67 -2.37 -0.26
N ASN A 142 16.64 -2.15 -1.14
CA ASN A 142 17.97 -1.66 -0.75
C ASN A 142 17.89 -0.27 -0.11
N CYS A 143 17.04 0.61 -0.64
CA CYS A 143 16.81 1.93 -0.06
C CYS A 143 16.23 1.81 1.37
N TYR A 144 15.19 1.01 1.55
CA TYR A 144 14.57 0.75 2.86
C TYR A 144 15.58 0.17 3.86
N LYS A 145 16.39 -0.81 3.44
CA LYS A 145 17.51 -1.38 4.21
C LYS A 145 18.53 -0.32 4.62
N SER A 146 18.99 0.52 3.68
CA SER A 146 19.98 1.57 3.96
C SER A 146 19.49 2.65 4.93
N LEU A 147 18.18 2.91 4.95
CA LEU A 147 17.55 3.89 5.83
C LEU A 147 17.11 3.29 7.17
N GLY A 148 17.27 1.98 7.37
CA GLY A 148 16.84 1.29 8.58
C GLY A 148 15.33 1.35 8.83
N ILE A 149 14.54 1.53 7.76
CA ILE A 149 13.08 1.67 7.87
C ILE A 149 12.47 0.29 8.16
N LEU A 150 11.65 0.14 9.20
CA LEU A 150 11.02 -1.14 9.52
C LEU A 150 10.05 -1.58 8.42
N SER A 151 10.04 -2.88 8.09
CA SER A 151 9.01 -3.48 7.22
C SER A 151 7.69 -3.61 7.96
N PHE A 152 6.55 -3.50 7.27
CA PHE A 152 5.22 -3.57 7.91
C PHE A 152 4.93 -4.94 8.55
N ASP A 153 5.61 -6.00 8.10
CA ASP A 153 5.50 -7.36 8.65
C ASP A 153 6.47 -7.63 9.81
N GLN A 154 7.41 -6.72 10.05
CA GLN A 154 8.27 -6.75 11.22
C GLN A 154 7.45 -6.34 12.45
N VAL A 155 7.06 -7.30 13.29
CA VAL A 155 6.19 -7.05 14.46
C VAL A 155 6.92 -6.48 15.68
N ASN A 156 8.26 -6.53 15.71
CA ASN A 156 9.10 -6.07 16.82
C ASN A 156 10.11 -5.01 16.38
N CYS A 157 10.27 -3.93 17.16
CA CYS A 157 11.25 -2.86 16.95
C CYS A 157 12.37 -2.86 18.00
N GLU A 158 12.86 -4.03 18.40
CA GLU A 158 13.89 -4.14 19.44
C GLU A 158 15.24 -3.56 18.98
N VAL A 159 15.92 -2.90 19.91
CA VAL A 159 17.25 -2.34 19.70
C VAL A 159 18.23 -3.47 19.35
N GLY A 160 18.95 -3.33 18.25
CA GLY A 160 19.95 -4.30 17.80
C GLY A 160 19.43 -5.39 16.86
N ILE A 161 18.11 -5.46 16.62
CA ILE A 161 17.57 -6.27 15.52
C ILE A 161 17.64 -5.43 14.24
N PRO A 162 18.42 -5.83 13.23
CA PRO A 162 18.51 -5.06 12.00
C PRO A 162 17.17 -5.09 11.26
N ALA A 163 16.73 -3.93 10.77
CA ALA A 163 15.50 -3.79 10.01
C ALA A 163 15.57 -4.56 8.67
N ASN A 164 14.41 -4.88 8.11
CA ASN A 164 14.25 -5.42 6.75
C ASN A 164 15.05 -6.71 6.45
N GLN A 165 14.97 -7.73 7.29
CA GLN A 165 15.70 -9.00 7.08
C GLN A 165 15.00 -9.94 6.10
N GLY A 166 13.72 -9.74 5.81
CA GLY A 166 12.94 -10.56 4.91
C GLY A 166 13.28 -10.34 3.43
N ALA A 167 13.07 -11.39 2.64
CA ALA A 167 13.30 -11.36 1.20
C ALA A 167 12.38 -10.37 0.47
N PHE A 168 11.22 -10.04 1.06
CA PHE A 168 10.18 -9.18 0.48
C PHE A 168 9.90 -7.92 1.31
N ASP A 169 10.90 -7.42 2.03
CA ASP A 169 10.77 -6.23 2.85
C ASP A 169 11.01 -4.99 1.99
N PHE A 170 9.96 -4.21 1.71
CA PHE A 170 10.03 -3.04 0.81
C PHE A 170 9.12 -1.87 1.21
N ALA A 171 8.28 -2.03 2.24
CA ALA A 171 7.33 -1.03 2.67
C ALA A 171 7.18 -1.06 4.19
N SER A 172 7.00 0.10 4.81
CA SER A 172 6.84 0.22 6.26
C SER A 172 5.39 0.20 6.71
N ALA A 173 4.49 0.68 5.86
CA ALA A 173 3.06 0.68 6.08
C ALA A 173 2.32 0.43 4.77
N LEU A 174 1.09 -0.04 4.91
CA LEU A 174 0.13 -0.20 3.83
C LEU A 174 -1.13 0.56 4.19
N THR A 175 -1.64 1.34 3.25
CA THR A 175 -2.99 1.90 3.31
C THR A 175 -3.87 1.12 2.35
N PHE A 176 -5.11 0.87 2.75
CA PHE A 176 -6.08 0.19 1.90
C PHE A 176 -7.45 0.80 2.07
N ILE A 177 -8.23 0.69 1.01
CA ILE A 177 -9.51 1.35 0.87
C ILE A 177 -10.62 0.33 0.67
N THR A 178 -11.81 0.60 1.21
CA THR A 178 -12.98 -0.26 1.02
C THR A 178 -14.22 0.58 0.72
N ASN A 179 -15.27 -0.07 0.21
CA ASN A 179 -16.59 0.52 -0.04
C ASN A 179 -16.56 1.71 -1.02
N GLY A 180 -15.87 1.56 -2.15
CA GLY A 180 -15.90 2.55 -3.23
C GLY A 180 -15.28 3.90 -2.85
N PHE A 181 -14.18 3.86 -2.09
CA PHE A 181 -13.49 5.04 -1.57
C PHE A 181 -13.26 6.13 -2.63
N LYS A 182 -13.60 7.38 -2.27
CA LYS A 182 -13.43 8.56 -3.12
C LYS A 182 -12.89 9.71 -2.30
N ASN A 183 -11.84 10.36 -2.79
CA ASN A 183 -11.34 11.62 -2.26
C ASN A 183 -11.55 12.74 -3.28
N SER A 184 -11.79 13.96 -2.80
CA SER A 184 -11.61 15.14 -3.64
C SER A 184 -10.12 15.29 -3.99
N PRO A 185 -9.80 15.78 -5.20
CA PRO A 185 -8.42 16.11 -5.58
C PRO A 185 -7.78 17.05 -4.56
N HIS A 186 -6.56 16.72 -4.12
CA HIS A 186 -5.81 17.50 -3.15
C HIS A 186 -4.31 17.28 -3.33
N LEU A 187 -3.51 18.13 -2.69
CA LEU A 187 -2.07 18.03 -2.63
C LEU A 187 -1.66 17.91 -1.16
N ASP A 188 -1.06 16.79 -0.81
CA ASP A 188 -0.47 16.60 0.51
C ASP A 188 0.87 17.32 0.59
N LYS A 189 1.10 18.03 1.70
CA LYS A 189 2.36 18.78 1.93
C LYS A 189 3.48 17.90 2.49
N ASP A 190 3.11 16.70 2.93
CA ASP A 190 3.96 15.70 3.57
C ASP A 190 3.99 14.38 2.77
N ALA A 191 3.72 14.46 1.46
CA ALA A 191 3.73 13.31 0.57
C ALA A 191 5.08 12.60 0.56
N LEU A 192 5.04 11.27 0.56
CA LEU A 192 6.22 10.44 0.31
C LEU A 192 6.77 10.75 -1.09
N LEU A 193 8.10 10.73 -1.23
CA LEU A 193 8.77 10.95 -2.51
C LEU A 193 8.29 9.97 -3.59
N TYR A 194 7.92 8.74 -3.19
CA TYR A 194 7.31 7.74 -4.04
C TYR A 194 6.22 6.99 -3.26
N ALA A 195 5.13 6.65 -3.94
CA ALA A 195 4.08 5.77 -3.43
C ALA A 195 3.89 4.58 -4.36
N LEU A 196 3.66 3.40 -3.78
CA LEU A 196 3.31 2.19 -4.52
C LEU A 196 1.80 1.95 -4.39
N GLY A 197 1.13 1.66 -5.50
CA GLY A 197 -0.31 1.52 -5.55
C GLY A 197 -0.73 0.21 -6.19
N TRP A 198 -1.73 -0.44 -5.61
CA TRP A 198 -2.39 -1.62 -6.15
C TRP A 198 -3.88 -1.38 -6.27
N TRP A 199 -4.45 -1.83 -7.37
CA TRP A 199 -5.86 -1.71 -7.70
C TRP A 199 -6.31 -3.09 -8.18
N PHE A 200 -7.26 -3.68 -7.48
CA PHE A 200 -7.79 -5.01 -7.76
C PHE A 200 -9.28 -5.06 -7.42
#